data_AF-A0A957ZJ37-F1
#
_entry.id   AF-A0A957ZJ37-F1
#
_cell.length_a   1.000
_cell.length_b   1.000
_cell.length_c   1.000
_cell.angle_alpha   90.00
_cell.angle_beta   90.00
_cell.angle_gamma   90.00
#
_symmetry.space_group_name_H-M   'P 1'
#
loop_
_entity.id
_entity.type
_entity.pdbx_description
1 polymer ?
#
loop_
_entity_poly.entity_id
_entity_poly.type
_entity_poly.pdbx_seq_one_letter_code
_entity_poly.pdbx_strand_id
1 'polypeptide(L)' 'LYPVLLQFNQQMRTARFALDSDGDVSLLADAPADQLSDAHFGRIVATLVAYADQLAGELRRLVADAGYHSPLMG' A
#
# COMPACT_ATOMS: atom_id res chain seq x y z
N LEU A 1 -2.66 13.95 0.00
CA LEU A 1 -2.16 12.60 0.34
C LEU A 1 -3.26 11.68 0.88
N TYR A 2 -4.02 12.07 1.92
CA TYR A 2 -5.04 11.18 2.52
C TYR A 2 -6.09 10.61 1.55
N PRO A 3 -6.74 11.40 0.65
CA PRO A 3 -7.69 10.85 -0.32
C PRO A 3 -7.06 9.85 -1.30
N VAL A 4 -5.79 10.07 -1.66
CA VAL A 4 -5.02 9.19 -2.55
C VAL A 4 -4.80 7.83 -1.89
N LEU A 5 -4.37 7.82 -0.62
CA LEU A 5 -4.17 6.57 0.11
C LEU A 5 -5.46 5.77 0.24
N LEU A 6 -6.59 6.44 0.47
CA LEU A 6 -7.91 5.79 0.51
C LEU A 6 -8.29 5.15 -0.84
N GLN A 7 -8.02 5.84 -1.95
CA GLN A 7 -8.32 5.30 -3.27
C GLN A 7 -7.44 4.10 -3.61
N PHE A 8 -6.14 4.12 -3.28
CA PHE A 8 -5.29 2.92 -3.41
C PHE A 8 -5.77 1.78 -2.51
N ASN A 9 -6.22 2.07 -1.29
CA ASN A 9 -6.79 1.06 -0.40
C ASN A 9 -8.04 0.37 -0.97
N GLN A 10 -8.85 1.08 -1.77
CA GLN A 10 -10.01 0.47 -2.45
C GLN A 10 -9.61 -0.45 -3.61
N GLN A 11 -8.42 -0.25 -4.18
CA GLN A 11 -7.90 -1.08 -5.27
C GLN A 11 -7.12 -2.31 -4.75
N MET A 12 -6.58 -2.23 -3.54
CA MET A 12 -5.84 -3.33 -2.89
C MET A 12 -6.81 -4.27 -2.16
N ARG A 13 -6.61 -5.58 -2.30
CA ARG A 13 -7.49 -6.60 -1.68
C ARG A 13 -6.97 -7.14 -0.35
N THR A 14 -5.67 -7.35 -0.26
CA THR A 14 -5.01 -8.03 0.86
C THR A 14 -4.10 -7.12 1.66
N ALA A 15 -3.98 -5.84 1.26
CA ALA A 15 -3.17 -4.86 1.95
C ALA A 15 -3.87 -3.49 1.99
N ARG A 16 -3.47 -2.65 2.93
CA ARG A 16 -3.95 -1.27 3.09
C ARG A 16 -2.83 -0.36 3.57
N PHE A 17 -2.83 0.87 3.10
CA PHE A 17 -2.09 1.95 3.72
C PHE A 17 -2.72 2.36 5.04
N ALA A 18 -1.87 2.63 6.03
CA ALA A 18 -2.19 3.27 7.28
C ALA A 18 -1.26 4.46 7.48
N LEU A 19 -1.78 5.48 8.17
CA LEU A 19 -1.02 6.62 8.65
C LEU A 19 -0.95 6.53 10.17
N ASP A 20 0.24 6.67 10.74
CA ASP A 20 0.40 6.79 12.19
C ASP A 20 0.35 8.25 12.66
N SER A 21 0.54 8.45 13.97
CA SER A 21 0.49 9.77 14.60
C SER A 21 1.62 10.70 14.16
N ASP A 22 2.72 10.13 13.66
CA ASP A 22 3.89 10.88 13.22
C ASP A 22 3.79 11.26 11.72
N GLY A 23 2.77 10.74 11.03
CA GLY A 23 2.51 11.00 9.62
C GLY A 23 3.23 10.01 8.69
N ASP A 24 3.81 8.95 9.23
CA ASP A 24 4.45 7.92 8.43
C ASP A 24 3.39 7.01 7.78
N VAL A 25 3.65 6.67 6.52
CA VAL A 25 2.77 5.81 5.73
C VAL A 25 3.28 4.38 5.81
N SER A 26 2.50 3.51 6.43
CA SER A 26 2.76 2.07 6.54
C SER A 26 1.86 1.27 5.61
N LEU A 27 2.37 0.15 5.08
CA LEU A 27 1.58 -0.83 4.34
C LEU A 27 1.33 -2.05 5.23
N LEU A 28 0.06 -2.35 5.47
CA LEU A 28 -0.38 -3.43 6.35
C LEU A 28 -1.10 -4.50 5.53
N ALA A 29 -0.92 -5.77 5.85
CA ALA A 29 -1.71 -6.87 5.32
C ALA A 29 -2.29 -7.71 6.46
N ASP A 30 -3.53 -8.15 6.30
CA ASP A 30 -4.17 -9.02 7.28
C ASP A 30 -3.77 -10.48 7.02
N ALA A 31 -3.37 -11.17 8.08
CA ALA A 31 -2.91 -12.55 8.02
C ALA A 31 -3.72 -13.40 9.02
N PRO A 32 -4.78 -14.11 8.57
CA PRO A 32 -5.60 -14.93 9.45
C PRO A 32 -4.76 -16.05 10.09
N ALA A 33 -4.72 -16.09 11.42
CA ALA A 33 -3.88 -17.02 12.17
C ALA A 33 -4.23 -18.49 11.91
N ASP A 34 -5.50 -18.78 11.65
CA ASP A 34 -6.05 -20.10 11.27
C ASP A 34 -5.58 -20.58 9.89
N GLN A 35 -5.11 -19.67 9.04
CA GLN A 35 -4.66 -19.95 7.67
C GLN A 35 -3.16 -19.67 7.49
N LEU A 36 -2.46 -19.33 8.57
CA LEU A 36 -1.05 -18.97 8.53
C LEU A 36 -0.21 -20.24 8.34
N SER A 37 0.25 -20.44 7.11
CA SER A 37 1.29 -21.40 6.75
C SER A 37 2.47 -20.65 6.15
N ASP A 38 3.64 -21.28 6.08
CA ASP A 38 4.82 -20.66 5.46
C ASP A 38 4.55 -20.20 4.02
N ALA A 39 3.78 -20.99 3.26
CA ALA A 39 3.39 -20.63 1.90
C ALA A 39 2.45 -19.41 1.85
N HIS A 40 1.46 -19.33 2.74
CA HIS A 40 0.59 -18.16 2.82
C HIS A 40 1.34 -16.92 3.30
N PHE A 41 2.20 -17.06 4.30
CA PHE A 41 3.04 -15.97 4.78
C PHE A 41 3.94 -15.43 3.67
N GLY A 42 4.61 -16.31 2.92
CA GLY A 42 5.43 -15.92 1.77
C GLY A 42 4.63 -15.15 0.70
N ARG A 43 3.38 -15.55 0.43
CA ARG A 43 2.51 -14.82 -0.50
C ARG A 43 2.11 -13.43 0.00
N ILE A 44 1.86 -13.29 1.30
CA ILE A 44 1.56 -11.99 1.93
C ILE A 44 2.78 -11.07 1.80
N VAL A 45 3.98 -11.55 2.16
CA VAL A 45 5.22 -10.77 2.04
C VAL A 45 5.49 -10.37 0.59
N ALA A 46 5.37 -11.31 -0.36
CA ALA A 46 5.55 -11.01 -1.78
C ALA A 46 4.55 -9.94 -2.28
N THR A 47 3.32 -9.97 -1.78
CA THR A 47 2.28 -8.98 -2.10
C THR A 47 2.63 -7.61 -1.53
N LEU A 48 3.09 -7.55 -0.28
CA LEU A 48 3.56 -6.31 0.34
C LEU A 48 4.73 -5.69 -0.43
N VAL A 49 5.70 -6.50 -0.82
CA VAL A 49 6.84 -6.06 -1.63
C VAL A 49 6.37 -5.50 -2.98
N ALA A 50 5.50 -6.21 -3.69
CA ALA A 50 4.98 -5.77 -4.98
C ALA A 50 4.25 -4.41 -4.87
N TYR A 51 3.40 -4.24 -3.86
CA TYR A 51 2.72 -2.96 -3.62
C TYR A 51 3.68 -1.85 -3.20
N ALA A 52 4.66 -2.14 -2.36
CA ALA A 52 5.66 -1.16 -1.95
C ALA A 52 6.47 -0.67 -3.17
N ASP A 53 6.96 -1.58 -4.01
CA ASP A 53 7.72 -1.23 -5.22
C ASP A 53 6.89 -0.38 -6.19
N GLN A 54 5.62 -0.76 -6.40
CA GLN A 54 4.74 -0.07 -7.34
C GLN A 54 4.28 1.31 -6.81
N LEU A 55 3.87 1.38 -5.53
CA LEU A 55 3.16 2.55 -5.00
C LEU A 55 4.07 3.52 -4.26
N ALA A 56 5.21 3.10 -3.72
CA ALA A 56 6.12 4.01 -3.03
C ALA A 56 6.69 5.08 -3.97
N GLY A 57 7.02 4.71 -5.21
CA GLY A 57 7.47 5.66 -6.24
C GLY A 57 6.39 6.69 -6.57
N GLU A 58 5.15 6.24 -6.71
CA GLU A 58 4.00 7.08 -7.02
C GLU A 58 3.67 8.06 -5.89
N LEU A 59 3.65 7.58 -4.65
CA LEU A 59 3.42 8.42 -3.47
C LEU A 59 4.52 9.48 -3.33
N ARG A 60 5.79 9.12 -3.56
CA ARG A 60 6.90 10.10 -3.55
C ARG A 60 6.71 11.18 -4.60
N ARG A 61 6.31 10.83 -5.83
CA ARG A 61 6.06 11.82 -6.90
C ARG A 61 4.88 12.73 -6.58
N LEU A 62 3.77 12.17 -6.08
CA LEU A 62 2.58 12.94 -5.69
C LEU A 62 2.85 13.94 -4.57
N VAL A 63 3.79 13.64 -3.66
CA VAL A 63 4.20 14.57 -2.61
C VAL A 63 5.18 15.61 -3.13
N ALA A 64 6.08 15.23 -4.03
CA ALA A 64 7.11 16.12 -4.56
C ALA A 64 6.60 17.10 -5.64
N ASP A 65 5.56 16.73 -6.38
CA ASP A 65 5.02 17.52 -7.49
C ASP A 65 3.49 17.66 -7.39
N ALA A 66 3.03 18.88 -7.12
CA ALA A 66 1.61 19.21 -6.98
C ALA A 66 0.80 19.11 -8.28
N GLY A 67 1.47 19.11 -9.45
CA GLY A 67 0.83 18.93 -10.76
C GLY A 67 0.87 17.48 -11.27
N TYR A 68 1.46 16.56 -10.51
CA TYR A 68 1.59 15.18 -10.92
C TYR A 68 0.25 14.43 -10.78
N HIS A 69 -0.19 13.83 -11.89
CA HIS A 69 -1.33 12.93 -11.92
C HIS A 69 -0.81 11.49 -12.05
N SER A 70 -1.10 10.66 -11.04
CA SER A 70 -0.69 9.26 -11.07
C SER A 70 -1.54 8.48 -12.08
N PRO A 71 -0.92 7.77 -13.04
CA PRO A 71 -1.64 6.94 -14.01
C PRO A 71 -2.33 5.73 -13.35
N LEU A 72 -2.00 5.42 -12.10
CA LEU A 72 -2.63 4.33 -11.35
C LEU A 72 -3.98 4.73 -10.73
N MET A 73 -4.32 6.01 -10.75
CA MET A 73 -5.55 6.53 -10.15
C MET A 73 -6.73 6.68 -11.13
N GLY A 74 -6.50 6.43 -12.43
CA GLY A 74 -7.50 6.60 -13.48
C GLY A 74 -7.69 8.04 -13.91
#